data_AF-A0A5D4K853-F1
#
_entry.id   AF-A0A5D4K853-F1
#
_cell.length_a   1.000
_cell.length_b   1.000
_cell.length_c   1.000
_cell.angle_alpha   90.00
_cell.angle_beta   90.00
_cell.angle_gamma   90.00
#
_symmetry.space_group_name_H-M   'P 1'
#
loop_
_entity.id
_entity.type
_entity.pdbx_description
1 polymer ?
#
loop_
_entity_poly.entity_id
_entity_poly.type
_entity_poly.pdbx_seq_one_letter_code
_entity_poly.pdbx_strand_id
1 'polypeptide(L)'
;MNQYINFDKMITPAIIKVIFWAGVGLSVISGLIMMISGAASPYGGGFMVFTGLMTIILGPLFTRIYCELLILLFKMNEALQSIKSNNETKRFSA
;
A
#
# COMPACT_ATOMS: atom_id res chain seq x y z
N MET A 1 22.84 6.44 26.52
CA MET A 1 23.11 6.84 25.12
C MET A 1 23.31 5.55 24.32
N ASN A 2 22.27 4.82 23.95
CA ASN A 2 21.61 4.96 22.66
C ASN A 2 20.29 4.16 22.69
N GLN A 3 19.32 4.63 23.48
CA GLN A 3 17.95 4.09 23.50
C GLN A 3 17.13 4.56 22.26
N TYR A 4 17.81 5.02 21.21
CA TYR A 4 17.24 5.60 20.00
C TYR A 4 16.96 4.56 18.91
N ILE A 5 16.47 3.39 19.33
CA ILE A 5 15.63 2.63 18.41
C ILE A 5 14.32 2.35 19.15
N ASN A 6 13.50 3.41 19.23
CA ASN A 6 12.08 3.33 19.52
C ASN A 6 11.38 2.56 18.37
N PHE A 7 11.71 1.28 18.23
CA PHE A 7 11.02 0.32 17.36
C PHE A 7 9.58 0.05 17.84
N ASP A 8 9.21 0.57 19.02
CA ASP A 8 7.84 0.54 19.56
C ASP A 8 6.86 1.44 18.81
N LYS A 9 7.33 2.42 18.03
CA LYS A 9 6.42 3.29 17.27
C LYS A 9 6.31 2.78 15.84
N MET A 10 5.48 1.76 15.64
CA MET A 10 4.96 1.27 14.35
C MET A 10 5.77 1.72 13.11
N ILE A 11 6.98 1.19 12.90
CA ILE A 11 7.76 1.53 11.69
C ILE A 11 7.06 1.00 10.44
N THR A 12 6.31 -0.10 10.58
CA THR A 12 5.65 -0.77 9.49
C THR A 12 4.61 0.09 8.73
N PRO A 13 3.66 0.79 9.38
CA PRO A 13 2.74 1.69 8.67
C PRO A 13 3.45 2.85 7.96
N ALA A 14 4.61 3.29 8.44
CA ALA A 14 5.39 4.32 7.74
C ALA A 14 6.03 3.76 6.45
N ILE A 15 6.60 2.55 6.50
CA ILE A 15 7.17 1.87 5.33
C ILE A 15 6.09 1.63 4.26
N ILE A 16 4.90 1.15 4.67
CA ILE A 16 3.78 0.88 3.74
C ILE A 16 3.35 2.16 3.01
N LYS A 17 3.30 3.32 3.69
CA LYS A 17 2.98 4.61 3.04
C LYS A 17 3.99 4.99 1.95
N VAL A 18 5.28 4.75 2.18
CA VAL A 18 6.33 5.05 1.18
C VAL A 18 6.19 4.14 -0.04
N ILE A 19 5.99 2.84 0.18
CA ILE A 19 5.76 1.86 -0.91
C ILE A 19 4.49 2.20 -1.70
N PHE A 20 3.43 2.64 -1.01
CA PHE A 20 2.19 3.05 -1.66
C PHE A 20 2.40 4.23 -2.61
N TRP A 21 3.08 5.29 -2.15
CA TRP A 21 3.31 6.46 -2.99
C TRP A 21 4.20 6.13 -4.19
N ALA A 22 5.19 5.25 -4.00
CA ALA A 22 6.00 4.72 -5.10
C ALA A 22 5.17 3.87 -6.09
N GLY A 23 4.29 2.99 -5.60
CA GLY A 23 3.40 2.16 -6.42
C GLY A 23 2.37 2.97 -7.22
N VAL A 24 1.78 3.99 -6.59
CA VAL A 24 0.90 4.94 -7.29
C VAL A 24 1.67 5.71 -8.35
N GLY A 25 2.87 6.21 -8.02
CA GLY A 25 3.75 6.87 -8.99
C GLY A 25 4.06 5.97 -10.19
N LEU A 26 4.42 4.71 -9.95
CA LEU A 26 4.66 3.73 -11.00
C LEU A 26 3.41 3.46 -11.84
N SER A 27 2.23 3.33 -11.22
CA SER A 27 0.98 3.06 -11.92
C SER A 27 0.55 4.22 -12.83
N VAL A 28 0.84 5.47 -12.42
CA VAL A 28 0.59 6.65 -13.25
C VAL A 28 1.58 6.70 -14.41
N ILE A 29 2.87 6.44 -14.15
CA ILE A 29 3.91 6.42 -15.18
C ILE A 29 3.65 5.31 -16.20
N SER A 30 3.32 4.09 -15.76
CA SER A 30 3.04 2.96 -16.65
C SER A 30 1.79 3.19 -17.50
N GLY A 31 0.75 3.80 -16.92
CA GLY A 31 -0.45 4.23 -17.65
C GLY A 31 -0.14 5.26 -18.74
N LEU A 32 0.68 6.28 -18.44
CA LEU A 32 1.12 7.27 -19.43
C LEU A 32 1.92 6.62 -20.56
N ILE A 33 2.86 5.73 -20.23
CA ILE A 33 3.68 5.01 -21.22
C ILE A 33 2.79 4.16 -22.13
N MET A 34 1.80 3.46 -21.59
CA MET A 34 0.83 2.69 -22.37
C MET A 34 0.01 3.58 -23.30
N MET A 35 -0.44 4.75 -22.85
CA MET A 35 -1.18 5.69 -23.72
C MET A 35 -0.32 6.22 -24.87
N ILE A 36 0.92 6.62 -24.60
CA ILE A 36 1.85 7.14 -25.63
C ILE A 36 2.22 6.03 -26.63
N SER A 37 2.48 4.81 -26.14
CA SER A 37 2.82 3.67 -27.00
C SER A 37 1.63 3.21 -27.84
N GLY A 38 0.41 3.25 -27.29
CA GLY A 38 -0.82 2.94 -28.01
C GLY A 38 -1.15 3.96 -29.09
N ALA A 39 -0.88 5.25 -28.85
CA ALA A 39 -1.07 6.32 -29.83
C ALA A 39 -0.04 6.30 -30.97
N ALA A 40 1.17 5.80 -30.71
CA ALA A 40 2.24 5.68 -31.71
C ALA A 40 2.13 4.42 -32.59
N SER A 41 1.23 3.48 -32.27
CA SER A 41 1.11 2.20 -33.00
C SER A 41 0.14 2.28 -34.20
N PRO A 42 0.59 2.00 -35.44
CA PRO A 42 -0.24 2.13 -36.66
C PRO A 42 -1.38 1.10 -36.78
N TYR A 43 -1.29 -0.06 -36.12
CA TYR A 43 -2.29 -1.12 -36.16
C TYR A 43 -2.66 -1.57 -34.73
N GLY A 44 -3.95 -1.49 -34.38
CA GLY A 44 -4.46 -1.95 -33.07
C GLY A 44 -4.36 -0.94 -31.92
N GLY A 45 -3.92 0.30 -32.16
CA GLY A 45 -3.78 1.34 -31.14
C GLY A 45 -5.06 1.61 -30.33
N GLY A 46 -6.25 1.50 -30.94
CA GLY A 46 -7.52 1.67 -30.24
C GLY A 46 -7.74 0.67 -29.09
N PHE A 47 -7.32 -0.59 -29.26
CA PHE A 47 -7.42 -1.58 -28.20
C PHE A 47 -6.39 -1.34 -27.09
N MET A 48 -5.16 -0.95 -27.43
CA MET A 48 -4.13 -0.55 -26.45
C MET A 48 -4.51 0.69 -25.66
N VAL A 49 -5.18 1.66 -26.29
CA VAL A 49 -5.66 2.87 -25.60
C VAL A 49 -6.80 2.50 -24.66
N PHE A 50 -7.73 1.62 -25.06
CA PHE A 50 -8.83 1.17 -24.22
C PHE A 50 -8.34 0.36 -23.01
N THR A 51 -7.38 -0.54 -23.19
CA THR A 51 -6.75 -1.29 -22.10
C THR A 51 -5.91 -0.37 -21.21
N GLY A 52 -5.16 0.59 -21.77
CA GLY A 52 -4.44 1.61 -21.01
C GLY A 52 -5.35 2.49 -20.15
N LEU A 53 -6.53 2.86 -20.65
CA LEU A 53 -7.54 3.63 -19.90
C LEU A 53 -8.11 2.81 -18.74
N MET A 54 -8.40 1.52 -18.98
CA MET A 54 -8.79 0.57 -17.94
C MET A 54 -7.69 0.41 -16.88
N THR A 55 -6.43 0.28 -17.28
CA THR A 55 -5.29 0.16 -16.36
C THR A 55 -5.05 1.43 -15.55
N ILE A 56 -5.29 2.62 -16.10
CA ILE A 56 -5.20 3.89 -15.37
C ILE A 56 -6.26 3.99 -14.26
N ILE A 57 -7.44 3.41 -14.45
CA ILE A 57 -8.51 3.43 -13.45
C ILE A 57 -8.31 2.28 -12.45
N LEU A 58 -8.08 1.06 -12.95
CA LEU A 58 -7.95 -0.13 -12.12
C LEU A 58 -6.63 -0.18 -11.34
N GLY A 59 -5.53 0.35 -11.87
CA GLY A 59 -4.21 0.32 -11.22
C GLY A 59 -4.16 1.03 -9.87
N PRO A 60 -4.56 2.32 -9.79
CA PRO A 60 -4.68 3.04 -8.53
C PRO A 60 -5.75 2.44 -7.60
N LEU A 61 -6.85 1.93 -8.16
CA LEU A 61 -7.94 1.33 -7.39
C LEU A 61 -7.50 0.03 -6.70
N PHE A 62 -6.81 -0.85 -7.42
CA PHE A 62 -6.19 -2.05 -6.84
C PHE A 62 -5.14 -1.67 -5.79
N THR A 63 -4.27 -0.71 -6.09
CA THR A 63 -3.22 -0.27 -5.16
C THR A 63 -3.81 0.31 -3.86
N ARG A 64 -4.94 1.03 -3.94
CA ARG A 64 -5.72 1.52 -2.79
C ARG A 64 -6.21 0.36 -1.91
N ILE A 65 -6.89 -0.61 -2.52
CA ILE A 65 -7.46 -1.77 -1.80
C ILE A 65 -6.36 -2.57 -1.10
N TYR A 66 -5.27 -2.87 -1.79
CA TYR A 66 -4.14 -3.61 -1.21
C TYR A 66 -3.46 -2.85 -0.08
N CYS A 67 -3.25 -1.54 -0.22
CA CYS A 67 -2.63 -0.73 0.82
C CYS A 67 -3.49 -0.63 2.08
N GLU A 68 -4.81 -0.48 1.92
CA GLU A 68 -5.75 -0.42 3.04
C GLU A 68 -5.83 -1.75 3.79
N LEU A 69 -5.83 -2.88 3.07
CA LEU A 69 -5.72 -4.22 3.67
C LEU A 69 -4.41 -4.43 4.43
N LEU A 70 -3.27 -4.01 3.87
CA LEU A 70 -1.97 -4.12 4.54
C LEU A 70 -1.95 -3.33 5.87
N ILE A 71 -2.40 -2.07 5.85
CA ILE A 71 -2.48 -1.25 7.05
C ILE A 71 -3.44 -1.86 8.08
N LEU A 72 -4.60 -2.35 7.62
CA LEU A 72 -5.61 -2.97 8.48
C LEU A 72 -5.07 -4.23 9.18
N LEU A 73 -4.32 -5.08 8.48
CA LEU A 73 -3.66 -6.25 9.07
C LEU A 73 -2.66 -5.86 10.16
N PHE A 74 -1.80 -4.86 9.92
CA PHE A 74 -0.87 -4.37 10.93
C PHE A 74 -1.58 -3.79 12.15
N LYS A 75 -2.66 -3.05 11.93
CA LYS A 75 -3.47 -2.46 12.99
C LYS A 75 -4.17 -3.54 13.84
N MET A 76 -4.64 -4.63 13.24
CA MET A 76 -5.17 -5.78 13.98
C MET A 76 -4.09 -6.47 14.82
N ASN A 77 -2.89 -6.65 14.26
CA ASN A 77 -1.78 -7.27 14.99
C ASN A 77 -1.40 -6.47 16.25
N GLU A 78 -1.37 -5.15 16.16
CA GLU A 78 -1.15 -4.30 17.33
C GLU A 78 -2.30 -4.33 18.34
N ALA A 79 -3.54 -4.34 17.86
CA ALA A 79 -4.71 -4.48 18.74
C ALA A 79 -4.62 -5.78 19.57
N LEU A 80 -4.26 -6.90 18.92
CA LEU A 80 -4.03 -8.20 19.57
C LEU A 80 -2.88 -8.15 20.60
N GLN A 81 -1.75 -7.52 20.26
CA GLN A 81 -0.64 -7.34 21.21
C GLN A 81 -1.06 -6.51 22.43
N SER A 82 -1.87 -5.45 22.24
CA SER A 82 -2.37 -4.63 23.36
C SER A 82 -3.28 -5.42 24.32
N ILE A 83 -4.12 -6.32 23.78
CA ILE A 83 -5.02 -7.16 24.58
C ILE A 83 -4.22 -8.17 25.42
N LYS A 84 -3.14 -8.72 24.86
CA LYS A 84 -2.26 -9.65 25.60
C LYS A 84 -1.60 -8.95 26.80
N SER A 85 -1.04 -7.76 26.60
CA SER A 85 -0.39 -6.99 27.68
C SER A 85 -1.37 -6.61 28.81
N ASN A 86 -2.61 -6.28 28.47
CA ASN A 86 -3.63 -5.91 29.46
C ASN A 86 -4.03 -7.10 30.36
N ASN A 87 -4.10 -8.32 29.80
CA ASN A 87 -4.44 -9.52 30.58
C ASN A 87 -3.32 -9.97 31.52
N GLU A 88 -2.04 -9.79 31.15
CA GLU A 88 -0.92 -10.09 32.04
C GLU A 88 -0.87 -9.13 33.24
N THR A 89 -1.19 -7.85 33.02
CA THR A 89 -1.26 -6.85 34.10
C THR A 89 -2.36 -7.20 35.13
N LYS A 90 -3.53 -7.67 34.66
CA LYS A 90 -4.63 -8.06 35.56
C LYS A 90 -4.36 -9.32 36.38
N ARG A 91 -3.48 -10.23 35.91
CA ARG A 91 -3.07 -11.42 36.70
C ARG A 91 -2.04 -11.13 37.78
N PHE A 92 -1.30 -10.02 37.69
CA PHE A 92 -0.35 -9.62 38.73
C PHE A 92 -0.97 -8.77 39.84
N SER A 93 -2.20 -8.28 39.64
CA SER A 93 -2.97 -7.51 40.62
C SER A 93 -4.05 -8.31 41.36
N ALA A 94 -4.10 -9.63 41.18
CA ALA A 94 -5.04 -10.56 41.83
C ALA A 94 -4.25 -11.66 42.55
#